data_AF-A0A2V9UJW2-F1
#
_entry.id   AF-A0A2V9UJW2-F1
#
_cell.length_a   1.000
_cell.length_b   1.000
_cell.length_c   1.000
_cell.angle_alpha   90.00
_cell.angle_beta   90.00
_cell.angle_gamma   90.00
#
_symmetry.space_group_name_H-M   'P 1'
#
loop_
_entity.id
_entity.type
_entity.pdbx_description
1 polymer ?
#
loop_
_entity_poly.entity_id
_entity_poly.type
_entity_poly.pdbx_seq_one_letter_code
_entity_poly.pdbx_strand_id
1 'polypeptide(L)' 'MKSRAKAREEQPKYPRMFLIPCSCGTSFAIAEDFDRSGTHIRSFIPCPNCGKRHDPKNRVLRLGYAHERFWKVEGC' A
#
# COMPACT_ATOMS: atom_id res chain seq x y z
N MET A 1 -16.10 5.88 41.00
CA MET A 1 -14.86 6.48 40.43
C MET A 1 -14.76 6.06 38.97
N LYS A 2 -14.94 6.99 38.01
CA LYS A 2 -14.94 6.70 36.56
C LYS A 2 -13.50 6.76 36.05
N SER A 3 -12.95 5.63 35.59
CA SER A 3 -11.62 5.58 34.98
C SER A 3 -11.67 6.20 33.57
N ARG A 4 -10.80 7.19 33.33
CA ARG A 4 -10.64 7.90 32.06
C ARG A 4 -10.19 6.93 30.97
N ALA A 5 -11.02 6.72 29.97
CA ALA A 5 -10.59 6.16 28.69
C ALA A 5 -9.57 7.12 28.07
N LYS A 6 -8.34 6.66 27.89
CA LYS A 6 -7.27 7.39 27.22
C LYS A 6 -7.67 7.53 25.75
N ALA A 7 -8.13 8.72 25.35
CA ALA A 7 -8.40 9.05 23.96
C ALA A 7 -7.14 8.75 23.15
N ARG A 8 -7.28 7.85 22.17
CA ARG A 8 -6.20 7.47 21.27
C ARG A 8 -6.01 8.65 20.33
N GLU A 9 -4.95 9.43 20.52
CA GLU A 9 -4.58 10.52 19.63
C GLU A 9 -4.54 10.01 18.18
N GLU A 10 -5.43 10.52 17.35
CA GLU A 10 -5.42 10.27 15.91
C GLU A 10 -4.19 10.97 15.34
N GLN A 11 -3.12 10.19 15.15
CA GLN A 11 -1.94 10.65 14.43
C GLN A 11 -2.36 11.23 13.07
N PRO A 12 -1.83 12.40 12.66
CA PRO A 12 -2.15 12.98 11.35
C PRO A 12 -1.88 11.95 10.26
N LYS A 13 -2.93 11.59 9.53
CA LYS A 13 -2.88 10.55 8.51
C LYS A 13 -2.21 11.14 7.27
N TYR A 14 -0.87 11.12 7.25
CA TYR A 14 -0.12 11.51 6.06
C TYR A 14 -0.57 10.68 4.84
N PRO A 15 -0.56 11.26 3.62
CA PRO A 15 -0.88 10.53 2.41
C PRO A 15 0.02 9.29 2.28
N ARG A 16 -0.61 8.16 1.94
CA ARG A 16 0.06 6.88 1.69
C ARG A 16 -0.33 6.37 0.31
N MET A 17 0.62 5.72 -0.35
CA MET A 17 0.42 5.07 -1.65
C MET A 17 0.92 3.64 -1.59
N PHE A 18 0.23 2.74 -2.29
CA PHE A 18 0.61 1.33 -2.41
C PHE A 18 0.96 1.06 -3.87
N LEU A 19 2.18 0.62 -4.12
CA LEU A 19 2.71 0.38 -5.46
C LEU A 19 3.10 -1.07 -5.66
N ILE A 20 2.86 -1.59 -6.85
CA ILE A 20 3.43 -2.86 -7.30
C ILE A 20 4.49 -2.57 -8.37
N PRO A 21 5.77 -2.91 -8.14
CA PRO A 21 6.79 -2.86 -9.18
C PRO A 21 6.71 -4.12 -10.07
N CYS A 22 6.65 -3.89 -11.37
CA CYS A 22 6.74 -4.94 -12.37
C CYS A 22 8.18 -5.06 -12.90
N SER A 23 8.61 -6.28 -13.19
CA SER A 23 9.90 -6.55 -13.83
C SER A 23 10.03 -5.96 -15.24
N CYS A 24 8.94 -5.48 -15.84
CA CYS A 24 8.97 -4.74 -17.11
C CYS A 24 9.38 -3.26 -16.96
N GLY A 25 9.67 -2.80 -15.74
CA GLY A 25 10.04 -1.41 -15.45
C GLY A 25 8.87 -0.51 -15.04
N THR A 26 7.63 -0.93 -15.25
CA THR A 26 6.44 -0.19 -14.80
C THR A 26 6.14 -0.47 -13.33
N SER A 27 5.90 0.58 -12.55
CA SER A 27 5.25 0.50 -11.24
C SER A 27 3.85 1.09 -11.33
N PHE A 28 2.88 0.46 -10.68
CA PHE A 28 1.48 0.92 -10.72
C PHE A 28 0.85 0.93 -9.33
N ALA A 29 -0.04 1.89 -9.10
CA ALA A 29 -0.72 2.09 -7.83
C ALA A 29 -1.93 1.19 -7.65
N ILE A 30 -2.20 0.81 -6.41
CA ILE A 30 -3.34 -0.01 -6.00
C ILE A 30 -4.05 0.62 -4.80
N ALA A 31 -5.30 0.23 -4.56
CA ALA A 31 -6.05 0.64 -3.39
C ALA A 31 -5.51 -0.06 -2.11
N GLU A 32 -5.64 0.62 -0.95
CA GLU A 32 -5.17 0.11 0.36
C GLU A 32 -5.87 -1.19 0.77
N ASP A 33 -7.14 -1.35 0.40
CA ASP A 33 -8.00 -2.48 0.75
C ASP A 33 -7.99 -3.61 -0.28
N PHE A 34 -7.20 -3.47 -1.35
CA PHE A 34 -7.18 -4.44 -2.44
C PHE A 34 -6.73 -5.84 -1.98
N ASP A 35 -5.93 -5.94 -0.91
CA ASP A 35 -5.47 -7.22 -0.37
C ASP A 35 -6.50 -7.95 0.53
N ARG A 36 -7.62 -7.28 0.89
CA ARG A 36 -8.52 -7.74 1.96
C ARG A 36 -9.48 -8.84 1.53
N SER A 37 -9.62 -9.11 0.22
CA SER A 37 -10.67 -9.99 -0.31
C SER A 37 -10.20 -11.32 -0.92
N GLY A 38 -9.03 -11.84 -0.52
CA GLY A 38 -8.75 -13.28 -0.59
C GLY A 38 -7.82 -13.78 -1.71
N THR A 39 -7.32 -15.00 -1.51
CA THR A 39 -6.29 -15.72 -2.27
C THR A 39 -6.83 -16.46 -3.50
N HIS A 40 -7.69 -15.81 -4.29
CA HIS A 40 -8.12 -16.36 -5.58
C HIS A 40 -7.20 -15.90 -6.71
N ILE A 41 -7.03 -16.67 -7.80
CA ILE A 41 -6.20 -16.25 -8.95
C ILE A 41 -6.62 -14.91 -9.58
N ARG A 42 -7.86 -14.46 -9.30
CA ARG A 42 -8.37 -13.12 -9.64
C ARG A 42 -7.77 -11.98 -8.81
N SER A 43 -7.13 -12.26 -7.68
CA SER A 43 -6.43 -11.28 -6.85
C SER A 43 -5.07 -10.87 -7.42
N PHE A 44 -4.55 -11.61 -8.41
CA PHE A 44 -3.33 -11.20 -9.08
C PHE A 44 -3.61 -10.09 -10.10
N ILE A 45 -3.03 -8.93 -9.84
CA ILE A 45 -3.26 -7.73 -10.63
C ILE A 45 -2.41 -7.79 -11.90
N PRO A 46 -3.02 -7.65 -13.10
CA PRO A 46 -2.26 -7.54 -14.33
C PRO A 46 -1.54 -6.20 -14.38
N CYS A 47 -0.26 -6.22 -14.74
CA CYS A 47 0.49 -5.01 -15.06
C CYS A 47 -0.19 -4.30 -16.24
N PRO A 48 -0.50 -2.99 -16.13
CA PRO A 48 -1.16 -2.24 -17.20
C PRO A 48 -0.29 -2.10 -18.46
N ASN A 49 1.02 -2.37 -18.35
CA ASN A 49 1.96 -2.30 -19.48
C ASN A 49 2.15 -3.66 -20.18
N CYS A 50 2.50 -4.72 -19.44
CA CYS A 50 2.89 -6.01 -20.03
C CYS A 50 1.92 -7.17 -19.77
N GLY A 51 0.82 -6.94 -19.04
CA GLY A 51 -0.18 -7.96 -18.71
C GLY A 51 0.27 -9.03 -17.70
N LYS A 52 1.55 -9.05 -17.30
CA LYS A 52 2.05 -9.97 -16.27
C LYS A 52 1.28 -9.79 -14.96
N ARG A 53 0.88 -10.90 -14.34
CA ARG A 53 0.09 -10.92 -13.11
C ARG A 53 0.99 -10.86 -11.87
N HIS A 54 0.65 -10.01 -10.91
CA HIS A 54 1.40 -9.79 -9.68
C HIS A 54 0.57 -10.11 -8.44
N ASP A 55 1.17 -10.84 -7.50
CA ASP A 55 0.59 -11.07 -6.18
C ASP A 55 0.81 -9.81 -5.31
N PRO A 56 -0.27 -9.13 -4.87
CA PRO A 56 -0.16 -7.96 -4.01
C PRO A 56 0.55 -8.27 -2.67
N LYS A 57 0.42 -9.49 -2.12
CA LYS A 57 1.02 -9.81 -0.82
C LYS A 57 2.56 -9.84 -0.86
N ASN A 58 3.13 -10.16 -2.01
CA ASN A 58 4.56 -10.40 -2.15
C ASN A 58 5.33 -9.21 -2.76
N ARG A 59 4.63 -8.21 -3.31
CA ARG A 59 5.27 -7.14 -4.10
C ARG A 59 4.76 -5.73 -3.82
N VAL A 60 3.93 -5.52 -2.81
CA VAL A 60 3.44 -4.17 -2.51
C VAL A 60 4.47 -3.38 -1.74
N LEU A 61 4.92 -2.28 -2.34
CA LEU A 61 5.67 -1.23 -1.68
C LEU A 61 4.69 -0.21 -1.11
N ARG A 62 4.90 0.14 0.16
CA ARG A 62 4.16 1.21 0.82
C ARG A 62 5.00 2.48 0.73
N LEU A 63 4.46 3.54 0.15
CA LEU A 63 5.10 4.84 0.09
C LEU A 63 4.41 5.81 1.04
N GLY A 64 5.21 6.42 1.91
CA GLY A 64 4.81 7.52 2.79
C GLY A 64 5.27 8.84 2.20
N TYR A 65 4.42 9.86 2.27
CA TYR A 65 4.85 11.22 1.92
C TYR A 65 5.65 11.80 3.09
N ALA A 66 6.97 11.89 2.93
CA ALA A 66 7.86 12.37 3.96
C ALA A 66 7.70 13.88 4.17
N HIS A 67 8.05 14.36 5.37
CA HIS A 67 8.05 15.79 5.70
C HIS A 67 8.91 16.63 4.74
N GLU A 68 9.95 16.01 4.14
CA GLU A 68 10.83 16.59 3.13
C GLU A 68 10.18 16.76 1.74
N ARG A 69 8.87 16.52 1.63
CA ARG A 69 8.05 16.71 0.41
C ARG A 69 8.33 15.75 -0.75
N PHE A 70 8.80 14.55 -0.44
CA PHE A 70 8.94 13.46 -1.41
C PHE A 70 8.45 12.12 -0.87
N TRP A 71 8.15 11.20 -1.79
CA TRP A 71 7.70 9.85 -1.46
C TRP A 71 8.88 8.97 -1.05
N LYS A 72 8.78 8.30 0.10
CA LYS A 72 9.76 7.32 0.59
C LYS A 72 9.11 5.96 0.74
N VAL A 73 9.87 4.89 0.48
CA VAL A 73 9.45 3.53 0.83
C VAL A 73 9.41 3.41 2.35
N GLU A 74 8.27 3.01 2.91
CA GLU A 74 8.08 2.77 4.33
C GLU A 74 8.51 1.33 4.68
N GLY A 75 9.18 1.16 5.84
CA GLY A 75 9.48 -0.16 6.40
C GLY A 75 10.59 -0.94 5.70
N CYS A 76 11.48 -0.24 4.99
CA CYS A 76 12.71 -0.80 4.43
C CYS A 76 13.92 -0.55 5.33
#